data_AF-A0A699YRM5-F1
#
_entry.id   AF-A0A699YRM5-F1
#
_cell.length_a   1.000
_cell.length_b   1.000
_cell.length_c   1.000
_cell.angle_alpha   90.00
_cell.angle_beta   90.00
_cell.angle_gamma   90.00
#
_symmetry.space_group_name_H-M   'P 1'
#
loop_
_entity.id
_entity.type
_entity.pdbx_description
1 polymer ?
#
loop_
_entity_poly.entity_id
_entity_poly.type
_entity_poly.pdbx_seq_one_letter_code
_entity_poly.pdbx_strand_id
1 'polypeptide(L)'
;MLAEPASLLSDTAAGAAGAGQREGVSRTPEVVEVTEADLGEGASGGEASIVQVYASLLLGFLIQDCPASLEEAVSLLPGRTLQPVQTAIQRMLLFYVQAGAITNATRDAMVKLLQQLEALTAAPETSPPT
;
A
#
# COMPACT_ATOMS: atom_id res chain seq x y z
N MET A 1 15.25 3.86 58.59
CA MET A 1 15.25 5.22 58.04
C MET A 1 14.44 5.15 56.75
N LEU A 2 13.12 5.36 56.81
CA LEU A 2 12.43 6.67 56.73
C LEU A 2 12.82 7.35 55.39
N ALA A 3 11.94 7.69 54.45
CA ALA A 3 10.48 7.75 54.43
C ALA A 3 9.95 7.67 52.98
N GLU A 4 8.64 7.48 52.89
CA GLU A 4 7.74 7.17 51.78
C GLU A 4 7.43 8.33 50.79
N PRO A 5 6.67 8.03 49.69
CA PRO A 5 6.33 8.92 48.59
C PRO A 5 5.11 9.81 48.88
N ALA A 6 4.99 10.92 48.13
CA ALA A 6 3.76 11.71 48.03
C ALA A 6 3.82 12.54 46.72
N SER A 7 2.89 12.53 45.77
CA SER A 7 1.42 12.56 45.77
C SER A 7 0.91 13.94 45.32
N LEU A 8 -0.17 13.89 44.50
CA LEU A 8 -1.16 14.93 44.18
C LEU A 8 -0.76 15.98 43.11
N LEU A 9 -1.41 16.00 41.95
CA LEU A 9 -2.77 16.50 41.69
C LEU A 9 -2.96 17.95 42.12
N SER A 10 -3.10 18.85 41.13
CA SER A 10 -4.09 19.95 41.08
C SER A 10 -3.89 20.67 39.73
N ASP A 11 -4.82 20.51 38.80
CA ASP A 11 -5.99 21.38 38.62
C ASP A 11 -5.65 22.82 38.18
N THR A 12 -5.79 23.04 36.88
CA THR A 12 -6.71 24.01 36.26
C THR A 12 -6.55 25.52 36.52
N ALA A 13 -6.26 26.19 35.38
CA ALA A 13 -6.77 27.49 34.88
C ALA A 13 -6.27 28.84 35.44
N ALA A 14 -5.67 29.62 34.54
CA ALA A 14 -6.13 30.96 34.10
C ALA A 14 -5.29 31.34 32.86
N GLY A 15 -5.80 31.69 31.68
CA GLY A 15 -7.06 32.37 31.37
C GLY A 15 -6.83 33.87 31.22
N ALA A 16 -6.16 34.30 30.13
CA ALA A 16 -6.06 35.72 29.77
C ALA A 16 -6.33 35.93 28.27
N ALA A 17 -7.61 36.22 28.00
CA ALA A 17 -8.16 37.15 27.02
C ALA A 17 -7.41 37.40 25.70
N GLY A 18 -7.98 36.88 24.62
CA GLY A 18 -7.84 37.41 23.27
C GLY A 18 -9.16 37.30 22.54
N ALA A 19 -9.96 38.38 22.60
CA ALA A 19 -11.22 38.50 21.89
C ALA A 19 -10.99 38.41 20.38
N GLY A 20 -11.50 37.35 19.76
CA GLY A 20 -11.41 37.10 18.33
C GLY A 20 -12.58 36.24 17.89
N GLN A 21 -13.71 36.88 17.64
CA GLN A 21 -14.94 36.29 17.18
C GLN A 21 -14.76 35.68 15.78
N ARG A 22 -14.71 34.34 15.70
CA ARG A 22 -15.01 33.58 14.48
C ARG A 22 -15.72 32.29 14.88
N GLU A 23 -16.88 32.08 14.25
CA GLU A 23 -17.70 30.87 14.35
C GLU A 23 -16.84 29.61 14.11
N GLY A 24 -16.61 28.85 15.17
CA GLY A 24 -15.98 27.54 15.12
C GLY A 24 -17.04 26.48 15.24
N VAL A 25 -17.38 25.83 14.12
CA VAL A 25 -18.18 24.61 14.09
C VAL A 25 -17.57 23.60 15.07
N SER A 26 -18.28 23.35 16.17
CA SER A 26 -17.96 22.29 17.12
C SER A 26 -18.18 20.95 16.43
N ARG A 27 -17.16 20.45 15.73
CA ARG A 27 -17.11 19.06 15.29
C ARG A 27 -16.73 18.23 16.51
N THR A 28 -17.73 17.77 17.24
CA THR A 28 -17.59 16.57 18.06
C THR A 28 -16.96 15.47 17.20
N PRO A 29 -15.93 14.74 17.67
CA PRO A 29 -15.46 13.56 16.96
C PRO A 29 -16.64 12.58 16.93
N GLU A 30 -17.19 12.38 15.74
CA GLU A 30 -18.18 11.34 15.50
C GLU A 30 -17.48 10.02 15.77
N VAL A 31 -17.81 9.41 16.92
CA VAL A 31 -17.41 8.04 17.22
C VAL A 31 -18.22 7.18 16.27
N VAL A 32 -17.62 6.84 15.13
CA VAL A 32 -18.17 5.85 14.22
C VAL A 32 -18.09 4.51 14.95
N GLU A 33 -19.20 4.06 15.52
CA GLU A 33 -19.33 2.70 16.02
C GLU A 33 -19.13 1.75 14.84
N VAL A 34 -18.02 1.02 14.85
CA VAL A 34 -17.75 -0.04 13.86
C VAL A 34 -18.62 -1.23 14.23
N THR A 35 -19.59 -1.54 13.38
CA THR A 35 -20.44 -2.72 13.55
C THR A 35 -19.76 -3.97 12.99
N GLU A 36 -20.10 -5.16 13.48
CA GLU A 36 -19.57 -6.44 12.97
C GLU A 36 -19.79 -6.63 11.46
N ALA A 37 -20.84 -5.99 10.91
CA ALA A 37 -21.10 -5.94 9.47
C ALA A 37 -20.00 -5.20 8.69
N ASP A 38 -19.41 -4.13 9.25
CA ASP A 38 -18.32 -3.37 8.62
C ASP A 38 -17.00 -4.15 8.63
N LEU A 39 -16.83 -5.08 9.58
CA LEU A 39 -15.70 -6.01 9.63
C LEU A 39 -15.88 -7.18 8.64
N GLY A 40 -17.13 -7.57 8.35
CA GLY A 40 -17.45 -8.66 7.43
C GLY A 40 -17.20 -8.31 5.96
N GLU A 41 -17.53 -7.09 5.53
CA GLU A 41 -17.25 -6.64 4.16
C GLU A 41 -15.75 -6.42 3.90
N GLY A 42 -15.00 -5.98 4.92
CA GLY A 42 -13.54 -5.76 4.83
C GLY A 42 -12.70 -7.04 4.67
N ALA A 43 -13.16 -8.18 5.19
CA ALA A 43 -12.43 -9.45 5.13
C ALA A 43 -12.27 -9.95 3.68
N SER A 44 -13.34 -9.86 2.88
CA SER A 44 -13.33 -10.30 1.48
C SER A 44 -12.42 -9.46 0.58
N GLY A 45 -12.33 -8.15 0.84
CA GLY A 45 -11.48 -7.23 0.11
C GLY A 45 -9.99 -7.43 0.40
N GLY A 46 -9.65 -7.74 1.65
CA GLY A 46 -8.28 -8.05 2.06
C GLY A 46 -7.75 -9.33 1.43
N GLU A 47 -8.52 -10.42 1.50
CA GLU A 47 -8.15 -11.71 0.91
C GLU A 47 -7.99 -11.64 -0.61
N ALA A 48 -8.92 -10.98 -1.30
CA ALA A 48 -8.83 -10.77 -2.74
C ALA A 48 -7.58 -9.97 -3.14
N SER A 49 -7.22 -8.96 -2.34
CA SER A 49 -6.01 -8.15 -2.57
C SER A 49 -4.74 -8.97 -2.42
N ILE A 50 -4.67 -9.84 -1.40
CA ILE A 50 -3.54 -10.75 -1.19
C ILE A 50 -3.38 -11.69 -2.40
N VAL A 51 -4.47 -12.34 -2.83
CA VAL A 51 -4.44 -13.25 -3.98
C VAL A 51 -4.00 -12.52 -5.24
N GLN A 52 -4.56 -11.34 -5.51
CA GLN A 52 -4.19 -10.52 -6.66
C GLN A 52 -2.69 -10.21 -6.68
N VAL A 53 -2.13 -9.84 -5.54
CA VAL A 53 -0.73 -9.47 -5.40
C VAL A 53 0.18 -10.67 -5.66
N TYR A 54 -0.09 -11.82 -5.05
CA TYR A 54 0.72 -13.03 -5.26
C TYR A 54 0.58 -13.58 -6.68
N ALA A 55 -0.62 -13.53 -7.27
CA ALA A 55 -0.83 -13.87 -8.68
C ALA A 55 -0.04 -12.94 -9.60
N SER A 56 0.01 -11.64 -9.30
CA SER A 56 0.80 -10.66 -10.06
C SER A 56 2.30 -10.93 -9.94
N LEU A 57 2.78 -11.27 -8.75
CA LEU A 57 4.18 -11.62 -8.53
C LEU A 57 4.57 -12.88 -9.32
N LEU A 58 3.75 -13.94 -9.22
CA LEU A 58 3.96 -15.18 -9.97
C LEU A 58 3.96 -14.93 -11.46
N LEU A 59 2.96 -14.19 -11.96
CA LEU A 59 2.87 -13.84 -13.38
C LEU A 59 4.11 -13.06 -13.83
N GLY A 60 4.56 -12.08 -13.04
CA GLY A 60 5.78 -11.33 -13.32
C GLY A 60 7.01 -12.23 -13.53
N PHE A 61 7.21 -13.21 -12.64
CA PHE A 61 8.32 -14.17 -12.78
C PHE A 61 8.16 -15.11 -13.98
N LEU A 62 6.94 -15.47 -14.38
CA LEU A 62 6.71 -16.34 -15.54
C LEU A 62 6.99 -15.62 -16.86
N ILE A 63 6.67 -14.32 -16.94
CA ILE A 63 6.77 -13.57 -18.20
C ILE A 63 8.12 -12.88 -18.41
N GLN A 64 8.89 -12.63 -17.35
CA GLN A 64 10.13 -11.82 -17.44
C GLN A 64 11.18 -12.41 -18.40
N ASP A 65 11.22 -13.74 -18.54
CA ASP A 65 12.22 -14.47 -19.34
C ASP A 65 11.59 -15.18 -20.56
N CYS A 66 10.29 -14.97 -20.83
CA CYS A 66 9.57 -15.66 -21.90
C CYS A 66 8.72 -14.68 -22.74
N PRO A 67 9.22 -14.24 -23.92
CA PRO A 67 8.51 -13.30 -24.79
C PRO A 67 7.12 -13.78 -25.23
N ALA A 68 6.95 -15.08 -25.53
CA ALA A 68 5.66 -15.63 -25.93
C ALA A 68 4.62 -15.54 -24.79
N SER A 69 5.02 -15.88 -23.57
CA SER A 69 4.14 -15.75 -22.39
C SER A 69 3.86 -14.29 -22.04
N LEU A 70 4.81 -13.40 -22.28
CA LEU A 70 4.61 -11.96 -22.13
C LEU A 70 3.52 -11.45 -23.08
N GLU A 71 3.62 -11.75 -24.37
CA GLU A 71 2.61 -11.34 -25.37
C GLU A 71 1.21 -11.86 -25.01
N GLU A 72 1.12 -13.14 -24.64
CA GLU A 72 -0.13 -13.75 -24.22
C GLU A 72 -0.70 -13.07 -22.96
N ALA A 73 0.12 -12.88 -21.92
CA ALA A 73 -0.29 -12.20 -20.70
C ALA A 73 -0.77 -10.77 -20.94
N VAL A 74 -0.02 -10.00 -21.74
CA VAL A 74 -0.40 -8.63 -22.13
C VAL A 74 -1.74 -8.65 -22.88
N SER A 75 -1.98 -9.61 -23.76
CA SER A 75 -3.25 -9.71 -24.49
C SER A 75 -4.47 -9.96 -23.60
N LEU A 76 -4.27 -10.64 -22.46
CA LEU A 76 -5.31 -11.00 -21.50
C LEU A 76 -5.53 -9.95 -20.41
N LEU A 77 -4.55 -9.05 -20.18
CA LEU A 77 -4.62 -8.05 -19.13
C LEU A 77 -5.49 -6.83 -19.52
N PRO A 78 -6.16 -6.19 -18.55
CA PRO A 78 -6.90 -4.95 -18.78
C PRO A 78 -6.01 -3.87 -19.39
N GLY A 79 -6.51 -3.22 -20.44
CA GLY A 79 -5.76 -2.18 -21.15
C GLY A 79 -4.60 -2.70 -22.01
N ARG A 80 -4.39 -4.02 -22.09
CA ARG A 80 -3.28 -4.65 -22.81
C ARG A 80 -1.92 -4.11 -22.40
N THR A 81 -1.71 -3.99 -21.08
CA THR A 81 -0.44 -3.52 -20.50
C THR A 81 -0.08 -4.35 -19.27
N LEU A 82 1.20 -4.32 -18.87
CA LEU A 82 1.66 -4.88 -17.60
C LEU A 82 1.42 -3.94 -16.40
N GLN A 83 0.86 -2.76 -16.62
CA GLN A 83 0.68 -1.73 -15.58
C GLN A 83 -0.10 -2.24 -14.35
N PRO A 84 -1.16 -3.07 -14.47
CA PRO A 84 -1.84 -3.65 -13.31
C PRO A 84 -0.93 -4.56 -12.47
N VAL A 85 -0.08 -5.34 -13.12
CA VAL A 85 0.86 -6.28 -12.48
C VAL A 85 1.95 -5.49 -11.74
N GLN A 86 2.57 -4.52 -12.43
CA GLN A 86 3.58 -3.63 -11.83
C GLN A 86 3.01 -2.89 -10.61
N THR A 87 1.80 -2.36 -10.72
CA THR A 87 1.13 -1.64 -9.63
C THR A 87 0.89 -2.55 -8.41
N ALA A 88 0.42 -3.78 -8.63
CA ALA A 88 0.19 -4.73 -7.54
C ALA A 88 1.48 -5.08 -6.80
N ILE A 89 2.58 -5.34 -7.53
CA ILE A 89 3.89 -5.65 -6.95
C ILE A 89 4.45 -4.44 -6.19
N GLN A 90 4.33 -3.22 -6.73
CA GLN A 90 4.74 -1.99 -6.05
C GLN A 90 3.99 -1.76 -4.73
N ARG A 91 2.67 -1.95 -4.73
CA ARG A 91 1.84 -1.85 -3.53
C ARG A 91 2.28 -2.85 -2.46
N MET A 92 2.53 -4.09 -2.86
CA MET A 92 3.03 -5.13 -1.95
C MET A 92 4.39 -4.76 -1.37
N LEU A 93 5.32 -4.30 -2.20
CA LEU A 93 6.64 -3.89 -1.76
C LEU A 93 6.54 -2.75 -0.73
N LEU A 94 5.72 -1.74 -1.01
CA LEU A 94 5.47 -0.63 -0.08
C LEU A 94 4.90 -1.13 1.25
N PHE A 95 3.88 -1.99 1.20
CA PHE A 95 3.25 -2.58 2.37
C PHE A 95 4.27 -3.33 3.24
N TYR A 96 5.06 -4.20 2.63
CA TYR A 96 6.06 -5.00 3.33
C TYR A 96 7.17 -4.16 3.97
N VAL A 97 7.60 -3.09 3.28
CA VAL A 97 8.58 -2.15 3.80
C VAL A 97 8.01 -1.39 5.00
N GLN A 98 6.76 -0.93 4.94
CA GLN A 98 6.12 -0.23 6.05
C GLN A 98 5.86 -1.15 7.25
N ALA A 99 5.47 -2.39 7.01
CA ALA A 99 5.25 -3.39 8.06
C ALA A 99 6.54 -3.90 8.70
N GLY A 100 7.71 -3.62 8.12
CA GLY A 100 8.99 -4.20 8.55
C GLY A 100 9.07 -5.72 8.37
N ALA A 101 8.22 -6.28 7.51
CA ALA A 101 7.99 -7.71 7.37
C ALA A 101 8.65 -8.30 6.10
N ILE A 102 9.81 -7.76 5.70
CA ILE A 102 10.51 -8.19 4.48
C ILE A 102 12.01 -8.26 4.69
N THR A 103 12.62 -9.29 4.09
CA THR A 103 14.09 -9.42 4.07
C THR A 103 14.68 -8.55 2.96
N ASN A 104 15.93 -8.12 3.11
CA ASN A 104 16.63 -7.37 2.05
C ASN A 104 16.67 -8.17 0.73
N ALA A 105 16.91 -9.48 0.80
CA ALA A 105 16.93 -10.34 -0.38
C ALA A 105 15.58 -10.35 -1.13
N THR A 106 14.46 -10.45 -0.40
CA THR A 106 13.11 -10.41 -0.99
C THR A 106 12.81 -9.04 -1.60
N ARG A 107 13.18 -7.95 -0.90
CA ARG A 107 13.05 -6.59 -1.42
C ARG A 107 13.81 -6.44 -2.75
N ASP A 108 15.08 -6.85 -2.77
CA ASP A 108 15.94 -6.69 -3.94
C ASP A 108 15.43 -7.49 -5.13
N ALA A 109 14.93 -8.70 -4.89
CA ALA A 109 14.29 -9.52 -5.93
C ALA A 109 13.05 -8.85 -6.52
N MET A 110 12.19 -8.26 -5.68
CA MET A 110 10.99 -7.55 -6.14
C MET A 110 11.33 -6.28 -6.92
N VAL A 111 12.35 -5.52 -6.48
CA VAL A 111 12.84 -4.34 -7.20
C VAL A 111 13.39 -4.73 -8.56
N LYS A 112 14.20 -5.79 -8.62
CA LYS A 112 14.76 -6.30 -9.87
C LYS A 112 13.65 -6.74 -10.84
N LEU A 113 12.65 -7.47 -10.34
CA LEU A 113 11.50 -7.88 -11.15
C LEU A 113 10.77 -6.67 -11.73
N LEU A 114 10.50 -5.63 -10.92
CA LEU A 114 9.86 -4.41 -11.40
C LEU A 114 10.65 -3.71 -12.50
N GLN A 115 11.98 -3.61 -12.35
CA GLN A 115 12.85 -3.03 -13.38
C GLN A 115 12.81 -3.83 -14.68
N GLN A 116 12.79 -5.16 -14.61
CA GLN A 116 12.68 -6.02 -15.78
C GLN A 116 11.33 -5.82 -16.48
N LEU A 117 10.23 -5.82 -15.72
CA LEU A 117 8.90 -5.58 -16.27
C LEU A 117 8.77 -4.19 -16.91
N GLU A 118 9.40 -3.17 -16.34
CA GLU A 118 9.41 -1.82 -16.89
C GLU A 118 10.18 -1.75 -18.21
N ALA A 119 11.35 -2.41 -18.28
CA ALA A 119 12.13 -2.52 -19.50
C ALA A 119 11.36 -3.23 -20.63
N LEU A 120 10.59 -4.27 -20.30
CA LEU A 120 9.73 -5.00 -21.26
C LEU A 120 8.60 -4.12 -21.81
N THR A 121 8.05 -3.21 -21.01
CA THR A 121 7.02 -2.26 -21.46
C THR A 121 7.57 -1.06 -22.23
N ALA A 122 8.84 -0.71 -22.02
CA ALA A 122 9.48 0.44 -22.66
C ALA A 122 10.04 0.14 -24.06
N ALA A 123 9.91 -1.07 -24.57
CA ALA A 123 10.42 -1.48 -25.88
C ALA A 123 9.33 -1.53 -26.98
N PRO A 124 8.87 -0.39 -27.53
CA PRO A 124 8.30 -0.35 -28.86
C PRO A 124 9.34 0.17 -29.88
N GLU A 125 9.41 -0.51 -31.02
CA GLU A 125 10.04 -0.12 -32.29
C GLU A 125 11.53 -0.42 -32.52
N THR A 126 11.81 -1.58 -33.12
CA THR A 126 12.74 -1.64 -34.25
C THR A 126 12.16 -2.52 -35.36
N SER A 127 11.32 -1.92 -36.21
CA SER A 127 10.98 -2.48 -37.52
C SER A 127 12.10 -2.10 -38.50
N PRO A 128 12.77 -3.04 -39.20
CA PRO A 128 13.77 -2.68 -40.21
C PRO A 128 13.09 -2.19 -41.50
N PRO A 129 13.56 -1.09 -42.12
CA PRO A 129 13.10 -0.72 -43.46
C PRO A 129 13.67 -1.70 -44.49
N THR A 130 12.79 -2.42 -45.17
CA THR A 130 13.03 -3.11 -46.45
C THR A 130 13.27 -2.13 -47.59
#